data_AF-A0A0N0CVK0-F1
#
_entry.id   AF-A0A0N0CVK0-F1
#
_cell.length_a   1.000
_cell.length_b   1.000
_cell.length_c   1.000
_cell.angle_alpha   90.00
_cell.angle_beta   90.00
_cell.angle_gamma   90.00
#
_symmetry.space_group_name_H-M   'P 1'
#
loop_
_entity.id
_entity.type
_entity.pdbx_description
1 polymer ?
#
loop_
_entity_poly.entity_id
_entity_poly.type
_entity_poly.pdbx_seq_one_letter_code
_entity_poly.pdbx_strand_id
1 'polypeptide(L)' 'MLIHEWNLKEQLQTFKQEGREEGREAERVEMAKKLIMNGQSDTFIAEITNLTMEQLKIIRKELTV' A
#
# COMPACT_ATOMS: atom_id res chain seq x y z
N MET A 1 16.86 -5.83 39.40
CA MET A 1 16.97 -6.72 38.22
C MET A 1 16.23 -6.04 37.07
N LEU A 2 16.98 -5.29 36.26
CA LEU A 2 16.49 -4.45 35.16
C LEU A 2 16.37 -5.30 33.88
N ILE A 3 15.19 -5.84 33.59
CA ILE A 3 14.94 -6.54 32.30
C ILE A 3 13.63 -6.09 31.62
N HIS A 4 12.71 -5.39 32.29
CA HIS A 4 11.37 -5.17 31.72
C HIS A 4 11.18 -3.90 30.88
N GLU A 5 12.15 -2.98 30.83
CA GLU A 5 11.96 -1.67 30.14
C GLU A 5 12.58 -1.58 28.74
N TRP A 6 13.36 -2.59 28.31
CA TRP A 6 14.09 -2.52 27.03
C TRP A 6 13.25 -2.89 25.79
N ASN A 7 12.06 -3.48 25.95
CA ASN A 7 11.30 -4.03 24.81
C ASN A 7 10.19 -3.08 24.28
N LEU A 8 9.79 -2.07 25.05
CA LEU A 8 8.63 -1.25 24.71
C LEU A 8 8.90 -0.25 23.56
N LYS A 9 10.13 0.28 23.48
CA LYS A 9 10.53 1.23 22.44
C LYS A 9 10.69 0.57 21.09
N GLU A 10 11.24 -0.64 21.03
CA GLU A 10 11.33 -1.40 19.78
C GLU A 10 9.95 -1.78 19.29
N GLN A 11 9.08 -2.34 20.15
CA GLN A 11 7.71 -2.72 19.78
C GLN A 11 6.88 -1.53 19.24
N LEU A 12 7.02 -0.34 19.82
CA LEU A 12 6.34 0.87 19.32
C LEU A 12 6.89 1.35 17.97
N GLN A 13 8.18 1.16 17.70
CA GLN A 13 8.79 1.52 16.42
C GLN A 13 8.35 0.55 15.31
N THR A 14 8.32 -0.75 15.58
CA THR A 14 7.80 -1.76 14.64
C THR A 14 6.32 -1.53 14.34
N PHE A 15 5.47 -1.33 15.35
CA PHE A 15 4.04 -1.08 15.15
C PHE A 15 3.78 0.19 14.31
N LYS A 16 4.59 1.23 14.52
CA LYS A 16 4.49 2.50 13.78
C LYS A 16 5.09 2.42 12.38
N GLN A 17 6.05 1.52 12.14
CA GLN A 17 6.56 1.19 10.81
C GLN A 17 5.52 0.39 10.01
N GLU A 18 4.96 -0.67 10.60
CA GLU A 18 3.93 -1.51 9.98
C GLU A 18 2.71 -0.68 9.58
N GLY A 19 2.15 0.15 10.49
CA GLY A 19 1.03 1.02 10.15
C GLY A 19 1.33 2.10 9.10
N ARG A 20 2.60 2.49 8.91
CA ARG A 20 3.03 3.42 7.84
C ARG A 20 3.29 2.71 6.51
N GLU A 21 3.60 1.44 6.55
CA GLU A 21 3.84 0.63 5.36
C GLU A 21 2.51 0.15 4.77
N GLU A 22 1.60 -0.31 5.64
CA GLU A 22 0.20 -0.62 5.29
C GLU A 22 -0.54 0.61 4.75
N GLY A 23 -0.36 1.79 5.37
CA GLY A 23 -0.97 3.03 4.89
C GLY A 23 -0.48 3.43 3.49
N ARG A 24 0.81 3.25 3.22
CA ARG A 24 1.39 3.55 1.89
C ARG A 24 0.98 2.55 0.82
N GLU A 25 0.80 1.29 1.19
CA GLU A 25 0.30 0.28 0.26
C GLU A 25 -1.18 0.48 -0.07
N ALA A 26 -1.99 0.78 0.95
CA ALA A 26 -3.40 1.14 0.77
C ALA A 26 -3.57 2.39 -0.11
N GLU A 27 -2.78 3.45 0.12
CA GLU A 27 -2.81 4.66 -0.71
C GLU A 27 -2.48 4.38 -2.18
N ARG A 28 -1.45 3.54 -2.46
CA ARG A 28 -1.09 3.16 -3.84
C ARG A 28 -2.25 2.45 -4.55
N VAL A 29 -2.89 1.50 -3.85
CA VAL A 29 -4.02 0.74 -4.40
C VAL A 29 -5.24 1.65 -4.60
N GLU A 30 -5.55 2.53 -3.65
CA GLU A 30 -6.68 3.47 -3.79
C GLU A 30 -6.46 4.46 -4.93
N MET A 31 -5.23 4.97 -5.08
CA MET A 31 -4.87 5.85 -6.19
C MET A 31 -4.97 5.14 -7.53
N ALA A 32 -4.51 3.89 -7.62
CA ALA A 32 -4.67 3.07 -8.81
C ALA A 32 -6.15 2.83 -9.15
N LYS A 33 -7.00 2.54 -8.16
CA LYS A 33 -8.46 2.40 -8.35
C LYS A 33 -9.08 3.67 -8.93
N LYS A 34 -8.75 4.85 -8.36
CA LYS A 34 -9.24 6.15 -8.87
C LYS A 34 -8.80 6.41 -10.32
N LEU A 35 -7.54 6.11 -10.65
CA LEU A 35 -7.02 6.32 -11.99
C LEU A 35 -7.64 5.35 -13.02
N ILE A 36 -7.88 4.09 -12.64
CA ILE A 36 -8.59 3.11 -13.48
C ILE A 36 -10.02 3.58 -13.75
N MET A 37 -10.74 4.03 -12.71
CA MET A 37 -12.10 4.56 -12.85
C MET A 37 -12.16 5.82 -13.74
N ASN A 38 -11.10 6.64 -13.73
CA ASN A 38 -10.96 7.79 -14.62
C ASN A 38 -10.51 7.42 -16.05
N GLY A 39 -10.44 6.13 -16.39
CA GLY A 39 -10.13 5.65 -17.74
C GLY A 39 -8.66 5.78 -18.13
N GLN A 40 -7.75 5.93 -17.16
CA GLN A 40 -6.30 6.01 -17.44
C GLN A 40 -5.75 4.66 -17.91
N SER A 41 -4.63 4.71 -18.64
CA SER A 41 -3.95 3.51 -19.11
C SER A 41 -3.16 2.84 -18.00
N ASP A 42 -3.11 1.51 -18.02
CA ASP A 42 -2.39 0.72 -17.00
C ASP A 42 -0.89 1.07 -16.95
N THR A 43 -0.28 1.47 -18.08
CA THR A 43 1.12 1.93 -18.12
C THR A 43 1.34 3.21 -17.32
N PHE A 44 0.45 4.20 -17.48
CA PHE A 44 0.53 5.47 -16.75
C PHE A 44 0.27 5.26 -15.25
N ILE A 45 -0.69 4.39 -14.93
CA ILE A 45 -1.00 4.04 -13.54
C ILE A 45 0.20 3.35 -12.89
N ALA A 46 0.87 2.45 -13.59
CA ALA A 46 2.06 1.76 -13.09
C ALA A 46 3.20 2.74 -12.78
N GLU A 47 3.45 3.72 -13.66
CA GLU A 47 4.47 4.76 -13.44
C GLU A 47 4.18 5.63 -12.20
N ILE A 48 2.92 5.99 -11.97
CA ILE A 48 2.54 6.88 -10.87
C ILE A 48 2.42 6.14 -9.53
N THR A 49 1.84 4.95 -9.54
CA THR A 49 1.56 4.18 -8.32
C THR A 49 2.69 3.23 -7.96
N ASN A 50 3.67 3.05 -8.86
CA ASN A 50 4.75 2.07 -8.74
C ASN A 50 4.23 0.62 -8.57
N LEU A 51 3.01 0.36 -9.05
CA LEU A 51 2.40 -0.97 -9.07
C LEU A 51 2.76 -1.69 -10.36
N THR A 52 2.84 -3.01 -10.29
CA THR A 52 3.08 -3.83 -11.47
C THR A 52 1.82 -3.97 -12.32
N MET A 53 1.99 -4.25 -13.61
CA MET A 53 0.88 -4.52 -14.52
C MET A 53 0.00 -5.69 -14.05
N GLU A 54 0.59 -6.64 -13.33
CA GLU A 54 -0.13 -7.78 -12.75
C GLU A 54 -1.05 -7.34 -11.60
N GLN A 55 -0.55 -6.48 -10.70
CA GLN A 55 -1.37 -5.87 -9.64
C GLN A 55 -2.51 -5.03 -10.21
N LEU A 56 -2.24 -4.24 -11.26
CA LEU A 56 -3.26 -3.43 -11.92
C LEU A 56 -4.35 -4.27 -12.59
N LYS A 57 -4.00 -5.40 -13.20
CA LYS A 57 -4.98 -6.35 -13.76
C LYS A 57 -5.90 -6.92 -12.68
N ILE A 58 -5.35 -7.27 -11.50
CA ILE A 58 -6.14 -7.75 -10.37
C ILE A 58 -7.12 -6.67 -9.93
N ILE A 59 -6.63 -5.45 -9.71
CA ILE A 59 -7.45 -4.30 -9.27
C ILE A 59 -8.56 -3.99 -10.30
N ARG A 60 -8.23 -4.00 -11.60
CA ARG A 60 -9.21 -3.75 -12.67
C ARG A 60 -10.28 -4.84 -12.73
N LYS A 61 -9.89 -6.09 -12.49
CA LYS A 61 -10.82 -7.22 -12.37
C LYS A 61 -11.75 -7.06 -11.17
N GLU A 62 -11.23 -6.66 -10.01
CA GLU A 62 -12.06 -6.38 -8.82
C GLU A 62 -13.05 -5.23 -9.03
N LEU A 63 -12.69 -4.19 -9.80
CA LEU A 63 -13.56 -3.04 -10.06
C LEU A 63 -14.66 -3.30 -11.12
N THR A 64 -14.54 -4.36 -11.92
CA THR A 64 -15.47 -4.67 -13.02
C THR A 64 -16.50 -5.76 -12.64
N VAL A 65 -16.37 -6.37 -11.46
CA VAL A 65 -17.32 -7.33 -10.88
C VAL A 65 -18.40 -6.58 -10.12
#